data_AF-A0A6J6CX25-F1
#
_entry.id   AF-A0A6J6CX25-F1
#
_cell.length_a   1.000
_cell.length_b   1.000
_cell.length_c   1.000
_cell.angle_alpha   90.00
_cell.angle_beta   90.00
_cell.angle_gamma   90.00
#
_symmetry.space_group_name_H-M   'P 1'
#
loop_
_entity.id
_entity.type
_entity.pdbx_description
1 polymer ?
#
loop_
_entity_poly.entity_id
_entity_poly.type
_entity_poly.pdbx_seq_one_letter_code
_entity_poly.pdbx_strand_id
1 'polypeptide(L)'
;MLFSAALLISTTIRLSAFSRRRELGIMRLVGASNFYIQLPFILEGVFAATVGSIFAGLAVLGIVQFFVQGYLAQSLPFTSFVGLTEGLIVFPILIGVGIVLAAFASGLAIRRYLRI
;
A
#
# COMPACT_ATOMS: atom_id res chain seq x y z
N MET A 1 5.82 -8.66 -8.57
CA MET A 1 4.62 -7.88 -8.17
C MET A 1 4.97 -6.61 -7.39
N LEU A 2 5.77 -6.66 -6.32
CA LEU A 2 6.11 -5.45 -5.53
C LEU A 2 6.74 -4.31 -6.36
N PHE A 3 7.63 -4.64 -7.30
CA PHE A 3 8.20 -3.66 -8.22
C PHE A 3 7.13 -3.00 -9.10
N SER A 4 6.24 -3.80 -9.70
CA SER A 4 5.11 -3.31 -10.50
C SER A 4 4.17 -2.42 -9.68
N ALA A 5 3.86 -2.80 -8.44
CA ALA A 5 3.07 -1.99 -7.52
C ALA A 5 3.76 -0.65 -7.20
N ALA A 6 5.07 -0.65 -6.93
CA ALA A 6 5.83 0.57 -6.71
C ALA A 6 5.82 1.50 -7.94
N LEU A 7 5.92 0.94 -9.15
CA LEU A 7 5.78 1.70 -10.40
C LEU A 7 4.39 2.33 -10.54
N LEU A 8 3.32 1.56 -10.28
CA LEU A 8 1.94 2.06 -10.34
C LEU A 8 1.70 3.17 -9.33
N ILE A 9 2.15 3.00 -8.08
CA ILE A 9 2.07 4.06 -7.06
C ILE A 9 2.81 5.30 -7.55
N SER A 10 4.02 5.13 -8.10
CA SER A 10 4.82 6.24 -8.62
C SER A 10 4.13 7.01 -9.74
N THR A 11 3.46 6.31 -10.67
CA THR A 11 2.70 6.96 -11.75
C THR A 11 1.47 7.67 -11.23
N THR A 12 0.74 7.08 -10.29
CA THR A 12 -0.47 7.68 -9.71
C THR A 12 -0.13 8.94 -8.93
N ILE A 13 0.93 8.93 -8.12
CA ILE A 13 1.37 10.11 -7.38
C ILE A 13 1.83 11.22 -8.31
N ARG A 14 2.56 10.90 -9.39
CA ARG A 14 2.92 11.90 -10.41
C ARG A 14 1.69 12.53 -11.06
N LEU A 15 0.68 11.72 -11.39
CA LEU A 15 -0.55 12.21 -11.97
C LEU A 15 -1.32 13.15 -11.00
N SER A 16 -1.42 12.76 -9.72
CA SER A 16 -2.02 13.59 -8.66
C SER A 16 -1.27 14.92 -8.50
N ALA A 17 0.06 14.88 -8.46
CA ALA A 17 0.90 16.07 -8.36
C ALA A 17 0.77 17.00 -9.58
N PHE A 18 0.63 16.43 -10.79
CA PHE A 18 0.41 17.21 -12.00
C PHE A 18 -0.95 17.92 -12.00
N SER A 19 -1.99 17.26 -11.50
CA SER A 19 -3.33 17.85 -11.33
C SER A 19 -3.31 19.01 -10.34
N ARG A 20 -2.58 18.87 -9.22
CA ARG A 20 -2.44 19.90 -8.17
C ARG A 20 -1.29 20.89 -8.40
N ARG A 21 -0.68 20.94 -9.58
CA ARG A 21 0.55 21.73 -9.82
C ARG A 21 0.44 23.23 -9.48
N ARG A 22 -0.74 23.83 -9.65
CA ARG A 22 -0.99 25.23 -9.30
C ARG A 22 -0.93 25.44 -7.79
N GLU A 23 -1.55 24.56 -7.01
CA GLU A 23 -1.52 24.59 -5.54
C GLU A 23 -0.10 24.40 -5.01
N LEU A 24 0.66 23.46 -5.59
CA LEU A 24 2.06 23.24 -5.23
C LEU A 24 2.93 24.47 -5.53
N GLY A 25 2.63 25.20 -6.62
CA GLY A 25 3.26 26.47 -6.94
C GLY A 25 2.98 27.53 -5.87
N ILE A 26 1.72 27.67 -5.44
CA ILE A 26 1.33 28.60 -4.37
C ILE A 26 2.03 28.23 -3.05
N MET A 27 2.06 26.94 -2.68
CA MET A 27 2.77 26.46 -1.49
C MET A 27 4.26 26.82 -1.52
N ARG A 28 4.91 26.73 -2.68
CA ARG A 28 6.32 27.15 -2.83
C ARG A 28 6.49 28.66 -2.69
N LEU A 29 5.56 29.47 -3.22
CA LEU A 29 5.63 30.94 -3.14
C LEU A 29 5.49 31.45 -1.71
N VAL A 30 4.72 30.76 -0.86
CA VAL A 30 4.60 31.08 0.57
C VAL A 30 5.75 30.50 1.43
N GLY A 31 6.79 29.93 0.79
CA GLY A 31 7.97 29.43 1.48
C GLY A 31 7.81 28.05 2.15
N ALA A 32 6.82 27.25 1.75
CA ALA A 32 6.64 25.92 2.31
C ALA A 32 7.84 25.01 2.01
N SER A 33 8.27 24.24 3.02
CA SER A 33 9.38 23.30 2.85
C SER A 33 9.00 22.17 1.89
N ASN A 34 10.00 21.61 1.20
CA ASN A 34 9.78 20.46 0.30
C ASN A 34 9.10 19.29 1.02
N PHE A 35 9.36 19.08 2.31
CA PHE A 35 8.70 18.03 3.09
C PHE A 35 7.21 18.31 3.29
N TYR A 36 6.85 19.58 3.58
CA TYR A 36 5.46 19.99 3.76
C TYR A 36 4.62 19.76 2.48
N ILE A 37 5.23 20.01 1.32
CA ILE A 37 4.62 19.75 0.01
C ILE A 37 4.46 18.24 -0.25
N GLN A 38 5.38 17.41 0.22
CA GLN A 38 5.39 15.96 -0.03
C GLN A 38 4.45 15.17 0.88
N LEU A 39 4.28 15.64 2.13
CA LEU A 39 3.48 14.97 3.15
C LEU A 39 2.06 14.57 2.68
N PRO A 40 1.25 15.44 2.04
CA PRO A 40 -0.10 15.05 1.62
C PRO A 40 -0.11 13.87 0.63
N PHE A 41 0.86 13.81 -0.29
CA PHE A 41 0.97 12.71 -1.25
C PHE A 41 1.41 11.40 -0.61
N ILE A 42 2.32 11.48 0.36
CA ILE A 42 2.76 10.31 1.13
C ILE A 42 1.58 9.78 1.96
N LEU A 43 0.80 10.67 2.57
CA LEU A 43 -0.39 10.30 3.34
C LEU A 43 -1.49 9.70 2.46
N GLU A 44 -1.76 10.25 1.27
CA GLU A 44 -2.69 9.63 0.30
C GLU A 44 -2.26 8.18 -0.02
N GLY A 45 -0.98 7.97 -0.30
CA GLY A 45 -0.42 6.65 -0.63
C GLY A 45 -0.48 5.66 0.55
N VAL A 46 -0.05 6.10 1.74
CA VAL A 46 -0.09 5.29 2.96
C VAL A 46 -1.52 4.93 3.32
N PHE A 47 -2.45 5.89 3.27
CA PHE A 47 -3.86 5.64 3.55
C PHE A 47 -4.45 4.58 2.61
N ALA A 48 -4.23 4.73 1.31
CA ALA A 48 -4.68 3.75 0.31
C ALA A 48 -4.08 2.36 0.56
N ALA A 49 -2.81 2.28 0.93
CA ALA A 49 -2.14 1.00 1.22
C ALA A 49 -2.63 0.37 2.52
N THR A 50 -2.89 1.14 3.57
CA THR A 50 -3.45 0.66 4.84
C THR A 50 -4.84 0.06 4.59
N VAL A 51 -5.72 0.79 3.90
CA VAL A 51 -7.07 0.29 3.59
C VAL A 51 -6.99 -0.96 2.72
N GLY A 52 -6.17 -0.93 1.65
CA GLY A 52 -6.00 -2.08 0.75
C GLY A 52 -5.43 -3.33 1.45
N SER A 53 -4.48 -3.16 2.35
CA SER A 53 -3.87 -4.28 3.10
C SER A 53 -4.81 -4.86 4.15
N ILE A 54 -5.65 -4.05 4.81
CA ILE A 54 -6.71 -4.56 5.69
C ILE A 54 -7.68 -5.42 4.89
N PHE A 55 -8.16 -4.94 3.74
CA PHE A 55 -9.06 -5.72 2.88
C PHE A 55 -8.40 -7.01 2.39
N ALA A 56 -7.14 -6.93 1.94
CA ALA A 56 -6.39 -8.10 1.49
C ALA A 56 -6.22 -9.13 2.61
N GLY A 57 -5.88 -8.69 3.82
CA GLY A 57 -5.70 -9.56 4.95
C GLY A 57 -7.01 -10.21 5.43
N LEU A 58 -8.12 -9.47 5.45
CA LEU A 58 -9.44 -10.02 5.77
C LEU A 58 -9.87 -11.06 4.73
N ALA A 59 -9.57 -10.80 3.45
CA ALA A 59 -9.82 -11.76 2.38
C ALA A 59 -8.98 -13.04 2.56
N VAL A 60 -7.70 -12.92 2.92
CA VAL A 60 -6.84 -14.08 3.21
C VAL A 60 -7.41 -14.91 4.36
N LEU A 61 -7.76 -14.28 5.48
CA LEU A 61 -8.34 -14.98 6.63
C LEU A 61 -9.66 -15.67 6.28
N GLY A 62 -10.55 -14.98 5.54
CA GLY A 62 -11.80 -15.56 5.06
C GLY A 62 -11.58 -16.76 4.14
N ILE A 63 -10.64 -16.67 3.18
CA ILE A 63 -10.33 -17.77 2.27
C ILE A 63 -9.78 -18.98 3.05
N VAL A 64 -8.88 -18.75 4.00
CA VAL A 64 -8.34 -19.84 4.84
C VAL A 64 -9.44 -20.51 5.65
N GLN A 65 -10.32 -19.73 6.30
CA GLN A 65 -11.38 -20.27 7.14
C GLN A 65 -12.44 -21.04 6.34
N PHE A 66 -13.00 -20.42 5.30
CA PHE A 66 -14.16 -20.97 4.60
C PHE A 66 -13.78 -21.96 3.50
N PHE A 67 -12.69 -21.71 2.77
CA PHE A 67 -12.32 -22.50 1.60
C PHE A 67 -11.31 -23.59 1.94
N VAL A 68 -10.23 -23.21 2.62
CA VAL A 68 -9.14 -24.16 2.94
C VAL A 68 -9.56 -25.12 4.04
N GLN A 69 -10.00 -24.62 5.17
CA GLN A 69 -10.40 -25.47 6.31
C GLN A 69 -11.80 -26.07 6.13
N GLY A 70 -12.75 -25.32 5.56
CA GLY A 70 -14.13 -25.77 5.38
C GLY A 70 -14.36 -26.81 4.27
N TYR A 71 -13.53 -26.82 3.22
CA TYR A 71 -13.74 -27.69 2.04
C TYR A 71 -12.52 -28.55 1.71
N LEU A 72 -11.33 -27.93 1.66
CA LEU A 72 -10.12 -28.60 1.18
C LEU A 72 -9.51 -29.57 2.20
N ALA A 73 -9.52 -29.19 3.48
CA ALA A 73 -9.02 -30.03 4.57
C ALA A 73 -9.87 -31.28 4.80
N GLN A 74 -11.19 -31.21 4.54
CA GLN A 74 -12.07 -32.39 4.57
C GLN A 74 -11.80 -33.34 3.39
N SER A 75 -11.39 -32.80 2.24
CA SER A 75 -11.14 -33.58 1.02
C SER A 75 -9.73 -34.18 0.94
N LEU A 76 -8.74 -33.58 1.60
CA LEU A 76 -7.34 -34.00 1.57
C LEU A 76 -6.70 -33.97 2.99
N PRO A 77 -7.01 -34.95 3.86
CA PRO A 77 -6.61 -34.95 5.27
C PRO A 77 -5.10 -35.16 5.53
N PHE A 78 -4.32 -35.56 4.51
CA PHE A 78 -2.88 -35.83 4.65
C PHE A 78 -1.99 -34.63 4.30
N THR A 79 -2.58 -33.49 3.93
CA THR A 79 -1.83 -32.28 3.56
C THR A 79 -1.90 -31.25 4.69
N SER A 80 -0.73 -30.78 5.13
CA SER A 80 -0.65 -29.69 6.11
C SER A 80 -0.97 -28.38 5.41
N PHE A 81 -2.23 -27.96 5.49
CA PHE A 81 -2.67 -26.68 4.95
C PHE A 81 -2.34 -25.52 5.89
N VAL A 82 -2.16 -24.32 5.31
CA VAL A 82 -2.00 -23.07 6.06
C VAL A 82 -3.23 -22.86 6.94
N GLY A 83 -3.03 -22.73 8.25
CA GLY A 83 -4.07 -22.53 9.23
C GLY A 83 -4.32 -21.05 9.54
N LEU A 84 -5.29 -20.82 10.43
CA LEU A 84 -5.64 -19.48 10.89
C LEU A 84 -4.50 -18.80 11.66
N THR A 85 -3.67 -19.59 12.34
CA THR A 85 -2.53 -19.08 13.12
C THR A 85 -1.50 -18.41 12.21
N GLU A 86 -1.16 -19.04 11.07
CA GLU A 86 -0.26 -18.46 10.08
C GLU A 86 -0.89 -17.22 9.43
N GLY A 87 -2.20 -17.27 9.13
CA GLY A 87 -2.93 -16.12 8.61
C GLY A 87 -2.88 -14.90 9.52
N LEU A 88 -3.03 -15.11 10.84
CA LEU A 88 -2.96 -14.04 11.84
C LEU A 88 -1.56 -13.44 11.99
N ILE A 89 -0.50 -14.21 11.73
CA ILE A 89 0.88 -13.71 11.73
C ILE A 89 1.16 -12.92 10.44
N VAL A 90 0.67 -13.39 9.29
CA VAL A 90 0.89 -12.75 8.00
C VAL A 90 0.12 -11.42 7.87
N PHE A 91 -1.06 -11.33 8.49
CA PHE A 91 -1.92 -10.14 8.45
C PHE A 91 -1.21 -8.82 8.83
N PRO A 92 -0.57 -8.68 10.01
CA PRO A 92 0.15 -7.45 10.36
C PRO A 92 1.38 -7.21 9.49
N ILE A 93 2.05 -8.27 9.02
CA ILE A 93 3.22 -8.15 8.12
C ILE A 93 2.79 -7.56 6.78
N LEU A 94 1.66 -8.00 6.24
CA LEU A 94 1.07 -7.47 5.00
C LEU A 94 0.79 -5.97 5.09
N ILE A 95 0.22 -5.53 6.21
CA ILE A 95 -0.05 -4.12 6.49
C ILE A 95 1.26 -3.34 6.58
N GLY A 96 2.23 -3.83 7.36
CA GLY A 96 3.53 -3.19 7.52
C GLY A 96 4.27 -3.01 6.20
N VAL A 97 4.36 -4.07 5.40
CA VAL A 97 5.01 -4.03 4.08
C VAL A 97 4.27 -3.08 3.13
N GLY A 98 2.93 -3.11 3.12
CA GLY A 98 2.12 -2.22 2.31
C GLY A 98 2.37 -0.74 2.63
N ILE A 99 2.35 -0.39 3.92
CA ILE A 99 2.61 0.98 4.40
C ILE A 99 4.02 1.42 4.03
N VAL A 100 5.03 0.61 4.33
CA VAL A 100 6.44 0.95 4.06
C VAL A 100 6.66 1.14 2.56
N LEU A 101 6.17 0.22 1.74
CA LEU A 101 6.31 0.30 0.28
C LEU A 101 5.60 1.53 -0.29
N ALA A 102 4.39 1.82 0.18
CA ALA A 102 3.63 2.99 -0.27
C ALA A 102 4.30 4.30 0.14
N ALA A 103 4.76 4.42 1.38
CA ALA A 103 5.48 5.60 1.86
C ALA A 103 6.77 5.84 1.05
N PHE A 104 7.53 4.79 0.79
CA PHE A 104 8.79 4.89 0.05
C PHE A 104 8.54 5.21 -1.44
N ALA A 105 7.62 4.51 -2.09
CA ALA A 105 7.30 4.70 -3.50
C ALA A 105 6.71 6.09 -3.77
N SER A 106 5.75 6.53 -2.95
CA SER A 106 5.14 7.86 -3.07
C SER A 106 6.14 8.98 -2.82
N GLY A 107 6.93 8.88 -1.72
CA GLY A 107 7.97 9.84 -1.37
C GLY A 107 9.05 9.97 -2.44
N LEU A 108 9.54 8.86 -2.99
CA LEU A 108 10.52 8.89 -4.08
C LEU A 108 9.94 9.52 -5.36
N ALA A 109 8.68 9.20 -5.69
CA ALA A 109 8.01 9.70 -6.89
C ALA A 109 7.85 11.22 -6.87
N ILE A 110 7.35 11.77 -5.76
CA ILE A 110 7.14 13.22 -5.63
C ILE A 110 8.47 13.98 -5.55
N ARG A 111 9.48 13.45 -4.84
CA ARG A 111 10.82 14.05 -4.77
C ARG A 111 11.45 14.20 -6.15
N ARG A 112 11.30 13.17 -6.99
CA ARG A 112 11.83 13.18 -8.35
C ARG A 112 11.07 14.13 -9.28
N TYR A 113 9.76 14.29 -9.06
CA TYR A 113 8.92 15.22 -9.81
C TYR A 113 9.18 16.70 -9.45
N LEU A 114 9.39 17.00 -8.17
CA LEU A 114 9.62 18.35 -7.66
C LEU A 114 11.05 18.88 -7.87
N ARG A 115 12.01 18.02 -8.24
CA ARG A 115 13.41 18.39 -8.55
C ARG A 115 13.61 18.91 -9.98
N ILE A 116 12.53 19.04 -10.74
CA ILE A 116 12.47 19.64 -12.08
C ILE A 116 11.89 21.05 -11.90
#